data_AF-A0A2U8H918-F1
#
_entry.id   AF-A0A2U8H918-F1
#
_cell.length_a   1.000
_cell.length_b   1.000
_cell.length_c   1.000
_cell.angle_alpha   90.00
_cell.angle_beta   90.00
_cell.angle_gamma   90.00
#
_symmetry.space_group_name_H-M   'P 1'
#
loop_
_entity.id
_entity.type
_entity.pdbx_description
1 polymer ?
#
loop_
_entity_poly.entity_id
_entity_poly.type
_entity_poly.pdbx_seq_one_letter_code
_entity_poly.pdbx_strand_id
1 'polypeptide(L)'
;MGVTMVLMDGTVIELGGAHLDAPGLDLLGVICGSEGQLGVVTEATLRILRKPEGARPVLMGFAANEVAGGMRVGHHQAGVLPVAIEFMDRPCIEACEAFAHAGYPMCEALLIVEVEGSEAEIAEQLEKIVEIAKRHNPVELREARDEDEAGRIWLGRKSAFGAMGQINDYMCLDGTIPVSSLPHVLRRIGEMSEEFGLKVANVFHAGDGNMHPLILFNANEEGQLELCERFGAEILKLCVEVGGCLTGEHGVGIEKRDLMHTQYRPADLEAQMAVKDVFDPQWLLNPAKVFPLDSSESRRTLAIAAE
;
A
#
# COMPACT_ATOMS: atom_id res chain seq x y z
N MET A 1 5.52 -18.84 13.85
CA MET A 1 6.51 -17.72 13.89
C MET A 1 6.34 -16.99 15.21
N GLY A 2 7.20 -16.03 15.59
CA GLY A 2 7.14 -15.45 16.94
C GLY A 2 7.87 -14.13 17.12
N VAL A 3 7.62 -13.46 18.24
CA VAL A 3 8.27 -12.20 18.63
C VAL A 3 8.67 -12.20 20.11
N THR A 4 9.76 -11.50 20.42
CA THR A 4 10.12 -11.09 21.78
C THR A 4 9.76 -9.62 21.93
N MET A 5 9.01 -9.29 22.99
CA MET A 5 8.50 -7.94 23.21
C MET A 5 8.71 -7.49 24.65
N VAL A 6 9.03 -6.20 24.83
CA VAL A 6 9.13 -5.54 26.13
C VAL A 6 7.85 -4.73 26.38
N LEU A 7 7.19 -5.00 27.50
CA LEU A 7 6.01 -4.26 27.97
C LEU A 7 6.42 -2.95 28.65
N MET A 8 5.45 -2.08 28.91
CA MET A 8 5.71 -0.74 29.47
C MET A 8 6.38 -0.79 30.86
N ASP A 9 6.14 -1.84 31.64
CA ASP A 9 6.76 -2.07 32.95
C ASP A 9 8.16 -2.71 32.88
N GLY A 10 8.68 -2.94 31.68
CA GLY A 10 9.95 -3.60 31.41
C GLY A 10 9.89 -5.13 31.38
N THR A 11 8.71 -5.74 31.59
CA THR A 11 8.53 -7.19 31.49
C THR A 11 8.81 -7.64 30.06
N VAL A 12 9.64 -8.67 29.91
CA VAL A 12 9.91 -9.32 28.62
C VAL A 12 8.98 -10.51 28.46
N ILE A 13 8.29 -10.56 27.34
CA ILE A 13 7.43 -11.69 26.96
C ILE A 13 7.82 -12.24 25.59
N GLU A 14 7.58 -13.53 25.40
CA GLU A 14 7.74 -14.22 24.13
C GLU A 14 6.37 -14.70 23.65
N LEU A 15 6.03 -14.37 22.41
CA LEU A 15 4.76 -14.76 21.78
C LEU A 15 5.06 -15.63 20.56
N GLY A 16 4.42 -16.79 20.49
CA GLY A 16 4.64 -17.78 19.42
C GLY A 16 5.98 -18.49 19.52
N GLY A 17 6.67 -18.66 18.40
CA GLY A 17 8.00 -19.29 18.35
C GLY A 17 8.34 -19.89 16.98
N ALA A 18 9.31 -20.81 16.97
CA ALA A 18 9.77 -21.50 15.75
C ALA A 18 8.77 -22.51 15.16
N HIS A 19 7.65 -22.73 15.86
CA HIS A 19 6.58 -23.62 15.41
C HIS A 19 5.70 -22.94 14.38
N LEU A 20 5.06 -23.75 13.53
CA LEU A 20 4.06 -23.25 12.58
C LEU A 20 2.76 -22.87 13.31
N ASP A 21 2.35 -23.67 14.30
CA ASP A 21 1.22 -23.40 15.19
C ASP A 21 1.68 -23.31 16.65
N ALA A 22 1.07 -22.42 17.42
CA ALA A 22 1.28 -22.26 18.85
C ALA A 22 -0.03 -22.54 19.62
N PRO A 23 0.02 -23.13 20.82
CA PRO A 23 -1.18 -23.32 21.64
C PRO A 23 -1.67 -21.99 22.23
N GLY A 24 -2.98 -21.89 22.50
CA GLY A 24 -3.58 -20.74 23.18
C GLY A 24 -4.22 -19.72 22.22
N LEU A 25 -4.31 -18.47 22.65
CA LEU A 25 -4.80 -17.37 21.82
C LEU A 25 -3.74 -16.95 20.80
N ASP A 26 -4.17 -16.57 19.59
CA ASP A 26 -3.30 -15.95 18.60
C ASP A 26 -3.02 -14.48 18.97
N LEU A 27 -2.10 -14.29 19.91
CA LEU A 27 -1.65 -12.95 20.30
C LEU A 27 -0.71 -12.34 19.26
N LEU A 28 -0.12 -13.12 18.35
CA LEU A 28 0.72 -12.56 17.28
C LEU A 28 -0.09 -11.70 16.33
N GLY A 29 -1.29 -12.16 15.94
CA GLY A 29 -2.22 -11.36 15.16
C GLY A 29 -2.60 -10.03 15.81
N VAL A 30 -2.57 -9.95 17.15
CA VAL A 30 -2.84 -8.71 17.90
C VAL A 30 -1.63 -7.76 17.90
N ILE A 31 -0.40 -8.31 17.95
CA ILE A 31 0.82 -7.49 17.95
C ILE A 31 1.19 -6.99 16.56
N CYS A 32 1.02 -7.80 15.52
CA CYS A 32 1.32 -7.42 14.14
C CYS A 32 0.40 -6.27 13.69
N GLY A 33 0.98 -5.15 13.27
CA GLY A 33 0.21 -3.94 12.91
C GLY A 33 -0.20 -3.07 14.10
N SER A 34 0.22 -3.41 15.32
CA SER A 34 -0.09 -2.59 16.52
C SER A 34 0.63 -1.25 16.56
N GLU A 35 1.57 -0.97 15.65
CA GLU A 35 2.31 0.30 15.56
C GLU A 35 2.93 0.74 16.91
N GLY A 36 3.43 -0.21 17.71
CA GLY A 36 4.05 0.08 19.01
C GLY A 36 3.07 0.51 20.10
N GLN A 37 1.76 0.30 19.92
CA GLN A 37 0.73 0.62 20.91
C GLN A 37 0.68 -0.37 22.08
N LEU A 38 1.21 -1.59 21.91
CA LEU A 38 1.03 -2.72 22.84
C LEU A 38 2.35 -3.22 23.47
N GLY A 39 3.48 -2.66 23.07
CA GLY A 39 4.82 -2.99 23.56
C GLY A 39 5.88 -2.70 22.50
N VAL A 40 7.14 -2.96 22.85
CA VAL A 40 8.28 -2.76 21.96
C VAL A 40 8.81 -4.12 21.53
N VAL A 41 8.61 -4.49 20.27
CA VAL A 41 9.17 -5.72 19.69
C VAL A 41 10.68 -5.55 19.52
N THR A 42 11.45 -6.43 20.13
CA THR A 42 12.93 -6.39 20.10
C THR A 42 13.53 -7.48 19.23
N GLU A 43 12.83 -8.61 19.07
CA GLU A 43 13.27 -9.73 18.24
C GLU A 43 12.08 -10.35 17.49
N ALA A 44 12.32 -10.90 16.30
CA ALA A 44 11.31 -11.58 15.51
C ALA A 44 11.88 -12.88 14.90
N THR A 45 11.11 -13.95 14.99
CA THR A 45 11.37 -15.23 14.33
C THR A 45 10.50 -15.34 13.09
N LEU A 46 11.12 -15.30 11.92
CA LEU A 46 10.46 -15.33 10.61
C LEU A 46 10.75 -16.63 9.85
N ARG A 47 9.85 -16.96 8.93
CA ARG A 47 9.95 -18.09 8.01
C ARG A 47 10.61 -17.57 6.75
N ILE A 48 11.73 -18.19 6.40
CA ILE A 48 12.44 -17.89 5.17
C ILE A 48 11.95 -18.86 4.09
N LEU A 49 11.62 -18.32 2.92
CA LEU A 49 11.26 -19.10 1.75
C LEU A 49 12.49 -19.33 0.86
N ARG A 50 12.45 -20.37 0.03
CA ARG A 50 13.52 -20.59 -0.97
C ARG A 50 13.42 -19.51 -2.03
N LYS A 51 14.58 -18.99 -2.46
CA LYS A 51 14.65 -18.11 -3.62
C LYS A 51 14.18 -18.90 -4.87
N PRO A 52 13.32 -18.32 -5.73
CA PRO A 52 12.96 -18.94 -7.01
C PRO A 52 14.20 -19.11 -7.92
N GLU A 53 14.11 -20.02 -8.89
CA GLU A 53 15.18 -20.25 -9.87
C GLU A 53 15.37 -19.06 -10.81
N GLY A 54 14.27 -18.42 -11.23
CA GLY A 54 14.26 -17.18 -12.00
C GLY A 54 13.01 -16.35 -11.76
N ALA A 55 13.02 -15.12 -12.29
CA ALA A 55 11.88 -14.22 -12.34
C ALA A 55 11.92 -13.43 -13.65
N ARG A 56 10.76 -13.17 -14.27
CA ARG A 56 10.69 -12.43 -15.53
C ARG A 56 9.47 -11.50 -15.55
N PRO A 57 9.69 -10.17 -15.67
CA PRO A 57 8.61 -9.22 -15.80
C PRO A 57 8.17 -9.05 -17.26
N VAL A 58 6.89 -8.73 -17.43
CA VAL A 58 6.29 -8.23 -18.67
C VAL A 58 5.74 -6.83 -18.42
N LEU A 59 6.20 -5.88 -19.22
CA LEU A 59 5.68 -4.51 -19.25
C LEU A 59 4.58 -4.42 -20.30
N MET A 60 3.47 -3.78 -19.92
CA MET A 60 2.29 -3.62 -20.76
C MET A 60 1.79 -2.18 -20.69
N GLY A 61 1.78 -1.49 -21.81
CA GLY A 61 1.21 -0.15 -21.92
C GLY A 61 -0.20 -0.18 -22.49
N PHE A 62 -1.10 0.65 -21.99
CA PHE A 62 -2.49 0.74 -22.44
C PHE A 62 -2.94 2.19 -22.62
N ALA A 63 -3.94 2.38 -23.48
CA ALA A 63 -4.54 3.69 -23.76
C ALA A 63 -5.60 4.13 -22.74
N ALA A 64 -5.86 3.32 -21.70
CA ALA A 64 -6.90 3.57 -20.72
C ALA A 64 -6.58 2.89 -19.37
N ASN A 65 -6.90 3.56 -18.26
CA ASN A 65 -6.64 3.09 -16.89
C ASN A 65 -7.48 1.86 -16.51
N GLU A 66 -8.64 1.71 -17.13
CA GLU A 66 -9.63 0.69 -16.81
C GLU A 66 -9.17 -0.73 -17.13
N VAL A 67 -8.11 -0.87 -17.93
CA VAL A 67 -7.55 -2.16 -18.33
C VAL A 67 -6.95 -2.93 -17.14
N ALA A 68 -6.43 -2.24 -16.13
CA ALA A 68 -5.81 -2.88 -14.97
C ALA A 68 -6.74 -3.84 -14.21
N GLY A 69 -8.02 -3.45 -14.02
CA GLY A 69 -9.01 -4.31 -13.39
C GLY A 69 -9.32 -5.56 -14.23
N GLY A 70 -9.43 -5.39 -15.55
CA GLY A 70 -9.65 -6.49 -16.50
C GLY A 70 -8.50 -7.50 -16.51
N MET A 71 -7.25 -7.02 -16.49
CA MET A 71 -6.05 -7.85 -16.46
C MET A 71 -6.02 -8.74 -15.21
N ARG A 72 -6.28 -8.17 -14.02
CA ARG A 72 -6.29 -8.92 -12.76
C ARG A 72 -7.36 -10.02 -12.75
N VAL A 73 -8.56 -9.74 -13.27
CA VAL A 73 -9.61 -10.75 -13.41
C VAL A 73 -9.17 -11.85 -14.39
N GLY A 74 -8.59 -11.49 -15.52
CA GLY A 74 -8.08 -12.43 -16.52
C GLY A 74 -7.02 -13.38 -15.95
N HIS A 75 -6.03 -12.87 -15.20
CA HIS A 75 -4.98 -13.69 -14.59
C HIS A 75 -5.56 -14.72 -13.62
N HIS A 76 -6.46 -14.26 -12.74
CA HIS A 76 -7.12 -15.13 -11.77
C HIS A 76 -7.91 -16.25 -12.45
N GLN A 77 -8.68 -15.93 -13.50
CA GLN A 77 -9.45 -16.91 -14.26
C GLN A 77 -8.56 -17.92 -15.01
N ALA A 78 -7.38 -17.51 -15.45
CA ALA A 78 -6.41 -18.39 -16.09
C ALA A 78 -5.57 -19.23 -15.11
N GLY A 79 -5.82 -19.09 -13.80
CA GLY A 79 -5.06 -19.78 -12.75
C GLY A 79 -3.62 -19.30 -12.64
N VAL A 80 -3.32 -18.08 -13.10
CA VAL A 80 -1.99 -17.46 -12.98
C VAL A 80 -1.98 -16.60 -11.72
N LEU A 81 -0.96 -16.79 -10.89
CA LEU A 81 -0.71 -16.02 -9.67
C LEU A 81 0.65 -15.31 -9.81
N PRO A 82 0.70 -14.13 -10.45
CA PRO A 82 1.93 -13.37 -10.54
C PRO A 82 2.44 -12.98 -9.16
N VAL A 83 3.75 -12.85 -9.03
CA VAL A 83 4.38 -12.39 -7.78
C VAL A 83 4.30 -10.88 -7.63
N ALA A 84 4.12 -10.15 -8.73
CA ALA A 84 3.83 -8.74 -8.72
C ALA A 84 2.87 -8.37 -9.85
N ILE A 85 1.97 -7.44 -9.56
CA ILE A 85 1.13 -6.73 -10.54
C ILE A 85 1.16 -5.27 -10.13
N GLU A 86 2.01 -4.50 -10.79
CA GLU A 86 2.22 -3.08 -10.50
C GLU A 86 1.55 -2.22 -11.56
N PHE A 87 1.10 -1.04 -11.17
CA PHE A 87 0.48 -0.06 -12.05
C PHE A 87 1.11 1.33 -11.88
N MET A 88 1.19 2.07 -12.99
CA MET A 88 1.46 3.51 -13.02
C MET A 88 0.52 4.20 -14.02
N ASP A 89 0.02 5.38 -13.65
CA ASP A 89 -0.71 6.25 -14.57
C ASP A 89 0.22 7.20 -15.35
N ARG A 90 -0.32 7.89 -16.36
CA ARG A 90 0.45 8.80 -17.23
C ARG A 90 1.36 9.78 -16.47
N PRO A 91 0.90 10.56 -15.48
CA PRO A 91 1.79 11.45 -14.72
C PRO A 91 2.98 10.71 -14.08
N CYS A 92 2.74 9.53 -13.51
CA CYS A 92 3.79 8.72 -12.92
C CYS A 92 4.76 8.19 -13.98
N ILE A 93 4.25 7.69 -15.12
CA ILE A 93 5.04 7.19 -16.24
C ILE A 93 5.98 8.28 -16.78
N GLU A 94 5.44 9.48 -17.02
CA GLU A 94 6.21 10.62 -17.53
C GLU A 94 7.32 11.03 -16.57
N ALA A 95 7.02 11.11 -15.27
CA ALA A 95 8.01 11.41 -14.24
C ALA A 95 9.11 10.34 -14.17
N CYS A 96 8.73 9.06 -14.13
CA CYS A 96 9.66 7.94 -14.06
C CYS A 96 10.57 7.89 -15.29
N GLU A 97 10.04 8.11 -16.50
CA GLU A 97 10.84 8.07 -17.72
C GLU A 97 11.79 9.27 -17.80
N ALA A 98 11.35 10.47 -17.40
CA ALA A 98 12.19 11.65 -17.36
C ALA A 98 13.36 11.51 -16.37
N PHE A 99 13.18 10.74 -15.30
CA PHE A 99 14.17 10.54 -14.25
C PHE A 99 15.10 9.34 -14.51
N ALA A 100 14.52 8.17 -14.82
CA ALA A 100 15.24 6.90 -14.88
C ALA A 100 15.62 6.46 -16.30
N HIS A 101 14.97 7.02 -17.33
CA HIS A 101 15.16 6.63 -18.73
C HIS A 101 15.03 5.10 -18.94
N ALA A 102 13.99 4.51 -18.35
CA ALA A 102 13.75 3.07 -18.36
C ALA A 102 13.20 2.56 -19.71
N GLY A 103 12.89 3.47 -20.64
CA GLY A 103 12.28 3.17 -21.93
C GLY A 103 10.81 2.80 -21.78
N TYR A 104 10.07 3.51 -20.92
CA TYR A 104 8.64 3.35 -20.76
C TYR A 104 7.86 3.99 -21.92
N PRO A 105 6.79 3.34 -22.41
CA PRO A 105 5.91 3.92 -23.43
C PRO A 105 5.11 5.08 -22.84
N MET A 106 4.97 6.18 -23.59
CA MET A 106 4.10 7.29 -23.20
C MET A 106 2.63 6.91 -23.45
N CYS A 107 1.99 6.36 -22.42
CA CYS A 107 0.64 5.80 -22.46
C CYS A 107 -0.18 6.25 -21.23
N GLU A 108 -1.47 5.89 -21.16
CA GLU A 108 -2.31 6.28 -20.01
C GLU A 108 -2.07 5.40 -18.79
N ALA A 109 -1.82 4.11 -19.03
CA ALA A 109 -1.64 3.12 -17.99
C ALA A 109 -0.52 2.16 -18.36
N LEU A 110 0.37 1.90 -17.40
CA LEU A 110 1.45 0.96 -17.54
C LEU A 110 1.33 -0.09 -16.44
N LEU A 111 1.26 -1.35 -16.83
CA LEU A 111 1.25 -2.50 -15.94
C LEU A 111 2.56 -3.26 -16.05
N ILE A 112 3.11 -3.67 -14.92
CA ILE A 112 4.25 -4.58 -14.85
C ILE A 112 3.77 -5.83 -14.12
N VAL A 113 3.85 -6.97 -14.78
CA VAL A 113 3.49 -8.27 -14.21
C VAL A 113 4.72 -9.14 -14.17
N GLU A 114 5.08 -9.64 -13.00
CA GLU A 114 6.22 -10.53 -12.83
C GLU A 114 5.78 -11.91 -12.35
N VAL A 115 6.40 -12.93 -12.92
CA VAL A 115 6.26 -14.32 -12.50
C VAL A 115 7.62 -14.88 -12.13
N GLU A 116 7.63 -15.83 -11.22
CA GLU A 116 8.84 -16.52 -10.76
C GLU A 116 8.66 -18.04 -10.85
N GLY A 117 9.77 -18.77 -10.87
CA GLY A 117 9.78 -20.23 -10.92
C GLY A 117 10.95 -20.79 -11.72
N SER A 118 10.84 -22.05 -12.09
CA SER A 118 11.67 -22.66 -13.13
C SER A 118 11.36 -22.05 -14.50
N GLU A 119 12.27 -22.18 -15.46
CA GLU A 119 12.07 -21.63 -16.82
C GLU A 119 10.77 -22.12 -17.48
N ALA A 120 10.38 -23.38 -17.24
CA ALA A 120 9.15 -23.95 -17.78
C ALA A 120 7.89 -23.31 -17.16
N GLU A 121 7.89 -23.10 -15.84
CA GLU A 121 6.79 -22.44 -15.13
C GLU A 121 6.67 -20.97 -15.53
N ILE A 122 7.80 -20.28 -15.70
CA ILE A 122 7.82 -18.89 -16.18
C ILE A 122 7.22 -18.82 -17.59
N ALA A 123 7.72 -19.64 -18.52
CA ALA A 123 7.24 -19.63 -19.91
C ALA A 123 5.73 -19.89 -20.02
N GLU A 124 5.20 -20.88 -19.29
CA GLU A 124 3.77 -21.19 -19.28
C GLU A 124 2.92 -20.03 -18.75
N GLN A 125 3.35 -19.40 -17.65
CA GLN A 125 2.60 -18.28 -17.06
C GLN A 125 2.64 -17.05 -17.96
N LEU A 126 3.80 -16.76 -18.57
CA LEU A 126 3.95 -15.62 -19.47
C LEU A 126 3.12 -15.78 -20.75
N GLU A 127 3.03 -16.98 -21.30
CA GLU A 127 2.16 -17.26 -22.46
C GLU A 127 0.71 -16.85 -22.15
N LYS A 128 0.20 -17.26 -20.98
CA LYS A 128 -1.16 -16.91 -20.53
C LYS A 128 -1.32 -15.40 -20.30
N ILE A 129 -0.37 -14.76 -19.61
CA ILE A 129 -0.39 -13.31 -19.34
C ILE A 129 -0.40 -12.52 -20.66
N VAL A 130 0.47 -12.88 -21.60
CA VAL A 130 0.56 -12.26 -22.94
C VAL A 130 -0.73 -12.45 -23.72
N GLU A 131 -1.35 -13.64 -23.67
CA GLU A 131 -2.63 -13.89 -24.33
C GLU A 131 -3.75 -13.03 -23.75
N ILE A 132 -3.81 -12.90 -22.42
CA ILE A 132 -4.78 -12.04 -21.73
C ILE A 132 -4.54 -10.58 -22.13
N ALA A 133 -3.30 -10.10 -22.05
CA ALA A 133 -2.91 -8.73 -22.40
C ALA A 133 -3.38 -8.35 -23.81
N LYS A 134 -3.15 -9.23 -24.80
CA LYS A 134 -3.54 -9.00 -26.20
C LYS A 134 -5.04 -8.77 -26.39
N ARG A 135 -5.91 -9.35 -25.54
CA ARG A 135 -7.36 -9.13 -25.60
C ARG A 135 -7.77 -7.70 -25.20
N HIS A 136 -6.87 -6.96 -24.56
CA HIS A 136 -7.06 -5.59 -24.13
C HIS A 136 -6.35 -4.55 -25.02
N ASN A 137 -5.87 -4.96 -26.21
CA ASN A 137 -5.25 -4.07 -27.21
C ASN A 137 -4.12 -3.19 -26.63
N PRO A 138 -3.03 -3.79 -26.13
CA PRO A 138 -1.94 -3.04 -25.53
C PRO A 138 -1.26 -2.17 -26.59
N VAL A 139 -0.84 -0.97 -26.21
CA VAL A 139 -0.01 -0.09 -27.06
C VAL A 139 1.46 -0.51 -27.04
N GLU A 140 1.87 -1.22 -25.98
CA GLU A 140 3.20 -1.80 -25.80
C GLU A 140 3.03 -3.13 -25.06
N LEU A 141 3.74 -4.16 -25.49
CA LEU A 141 3.81 -5.45 -24.80
C LEU A 141 5.24 -5.97 -24.89
N ARG A 142 5.96 -5.92 -23.77
CA ARG A 142 7.40 -6.19 -23.71
C ARG A 142 7.72 -7.18 -22.59
N GLU A 143 7.97 -8.43 -22.99
CA GLU A 143 8.58 -9.42 -22.11
C GLU A 143 10.08 -9.16 -22.00
N ALA A 144 10.62 -9.13 -20.77
CA ALA A 144 12.05 -8.97 -20.57
C ALA A 144 12.82 -10.16 -21.14
N ARG A 145 13.81 -9.91 -22.00
CA ARG A 145 14.61 -10.97 -22.65
C ARG A 145 15.82 -11.41 -21.84
N ASP A 146 16.27 -10.55 -20.92
CA ASP A 146 17.44 -10.77 -20.08
C ASP A 146 17.29 -10.01 -18.75
N GLU A 147 18.22 -10.27 -17.82
CA GLU A 147 18.25 -9.64 -16.50
C GLU A 147 18.42 -8.11 -16.58
N ASP A 148 19.11 -7.61 -17.61
CA ASP A 148 19.30 -6.17 -17.80
C ASP A 148 17.99 -5.48 -18.20
N GLU A 149 17.20 -6.08 -19.09
CA GLU A 149 15.88 -5.58 -19.48
C GLU A 149 14.89 -5.67 -18.33
N ALA A 150 14.90 -6.76 -17.57
CA ALA A 150 14.11 -6.89 -16.34
C ALA A 150 14.50 -5.82 -15.31
N GLY A 151 15.80 -5.60 -15.12
CA GLY A 151 16.35 -4.58 -14.25
C GLY A 151 15.92 -3.17 -14.65
N ARG A 152 15.93 -2.84 -15.96
CA ARG A 152 15.44 -1.54 -16.47
C ARG A 152 13.94 -1.36 -16.24
N ILE A 153 13.13 -2.40 -16.48
CA ILE A 153 11.68 -2.34 -16.22
C ILE A 153 11.44 -2.02 -14.74
N TRP A 154 12.13 -2.69 -13.82
CA TRP A 154 11.96 -2.44 -12.39
C TRP A 154 12.57 -1.14 -11.91
N LEU A 155 13.64 -0.67 -12.55
CA LEU A 155 14.26 0.62 -12.23
C LEU A 155 13.25 1.75 -12.37
N GLY A 156 12.51 1.82 -13.49
CA GLY A 156 11.49 2.84 -13.68
C GLY A 156 10.44 2.85 -12.57
N ARG A 157 9.88 1.68 -12.22
CA ARG A 157 8.83 1.54 -11.20
C ARG A 157 9.34 1.87 -9.79
N LYS A 158 10.56 1.45 -9.45
CA LYS A 158 11.20 1.77 -8.15
C LYS A 158 11.60 3.24 -8.05
N SER A 159 11.80 3.91 -9.17
CA SER A 159 12.13 5.32 -9.23
C SER A 159 10.94 6.26 -9.00
N ALA A 160 9.68 5.78 -9.00
CA ALA A 160 8.49 6.62 -8.90
C ALA A 160 8.55 7.68 -7.79
N PHE A 161 8.83 7.28 -6.55
CA PHE A 161 8.94 8.19 -5.41
C PHE A 161 10.06 9.22 -5.56
N GLY A 162 11.22 8.80 -6.07
CA GLY A 162 12.34 9.70 -6.31
C GLY A 162 12.07 10.69 -7.45
N ALA A 163 11.43 10.22 -8.52
CA ALA A 163 11.06 11.00 -9.68
C ALA A 163 10.03 12.08 -9.33
N MET A 164 8.99 11.72 -8.56
CA MET A 164 8.00 12.68 -8.08
C MET A 164 8.61 13.76 -7.19
N GLY A 165 9.56 13.39 -6.32
CA GLY A 165 10.30 14.34 -5.49
C GLY A 165 11.24 15.28 -6.27
N GLN A 166 11.50 15.03 -7.56
CA GLN A 166 12.19 16.01 -8.42
C GLN A 166 11.26 17.09 -8.97
N ILE A 167 9.94 16.84 -8.96
CA ILE A 167 8.94 17.76 -9.49
C ILE A 167 8.55 18.78 -8.43
N ASN A 168 8.16 18.32 -7.24
CA ASN A 168 7.79 19.15 -6.10
C ASN A 168 7.80 18.33 -4.79
N ASP A 169 7.46 18.96 -3.67
CA ASP A 169 7.04 18.22 -2.48
C ASP A 169 5.81 17.35 -2.80
N TYR A 170 5.69 16.20 -2.14
CA TYR A 170 4.54 15.34 -2.33
C TYR A 170 4.11 14.63 -1.05
N MET A 171 2.81 14.37 -0.96
CA MET A 171 2.22 13.50 0.06
C MET A 171 1.90 12.16 -0.58
N CYS A 172 2.48 11.10 -0.02
CA CYS A 172 2.16 9.73 -0.39
C CYS A 172 1.05 9.22 0.51
N LEU A 173 -0.07 8.86 -0.10
CA LEU A 173 -1.16 8.17 0.59
C LEU A 173 -1.08 6.69 0.30
N ASP A 174 -1.75 5.90 1.12
CA ASP A 174 -1.80 4.44 0.97
C ASP A 174 -3.17 3.98 1.41
N GLY A 175 -3.98 3.49 0.49
CA GLY A 175 -5.36 3.07 0.76
C GLY A 175 -5.74 1.93 -0.17
N THR A 176 -6.49 0.96 0.31
CA THR A 176 -6.87 -0.19 -0.51
C THR A 176 -8.28 -0.04 -1.05
N ILE A 177 -8.53 -0.63 -2.21
CA ILE A 177 -9.85 -0.70 -2.83
C ILE A 177 -10.08 -2.09 -3.43
N PRO A 178 -11.33 -2.53 -3.60
CA PRO A 178 -11.60 -3.66 -4.48
C PRO A 178 -11.06 -3.37 -5.88
N VAL A 179 -10.28 -4.29 -6.45
CA VAL A 179 -9.65 -4.10 -7.78
C VAL A 179 -10.68 -3.77 -8.88
N SER A 180 -11.92 -4.24 -8.75
CA SER A 180 -13.03 -3.90 -9.64
C SER A 180 -13.43 -2.41 -9.61
N SER A 181 -13.15 -1.71 -8.53
CA SER A 181 -13.47 -0.29 -8.32
C SER A 181 -12.39 0.64 -8.87
N LEU A 182 -11.25 0.11 -9.30
CA LEU A 182 -10.10 0.90 -9.77
C LEU A 182 -10.44 1.92 -10.88
N PRO A 183 -11.18 1.57 -11.95
CA PRO A 183 -11.70 2.54 -12.92
C PRO A 183 -12.42 3.75 -12.32
N HIS A 184 -13.25 3.49 -11.31
CA HIS A 184 -14.07 4.51 -10.68
C HIS A 184 -13.22 5.43 -9.80
N VAL A 185 -12.34 4.83 -9.01
CA VAL A 185 -11.49 5.56 -8.05
C VAL A 185 -10.48 6.44 -8.78
N LEU A 186 -9.79 5.93 -9.80
CA LEU A 186 -8.83 6.74 -10.58
C LEU A 186 -9.50 7.95 -11.26
N ARG A 187 -10.70 7.77 -11.82
CA ARG A 187 -11.46 8.89 -12.39
C ARG A 187 -11.83 9.93 -11.33
N ARG A 188 -12.35 9.49 -10.18
CA ARG A 188 -12.69 10.40 -9.07
C ARG A 188 -11.47 11.14 -8.53
N ILE A 189 -10.32 10.48 -8.43
CA ILE A 189 -9.05 11.13 -8.05
C ILE A 189 -8.68 12.22 -9.06
N GLY A 190 -8.84 11.96 -10.37
CA GLY A 190 -8.63 12.96 -11.41
C GLY A 190 -9.58 14.16 -11.28
N GLU A 191 -10.88 13.91 -11.06
CA GLU A 191 -11.88 14.97 -10.84
C GLU A 191 -11.57 15.79 -9.57
N MET A 192 -11.21 15.13 -8.47
CA MET A 192 -10.77 15.80 -7.24
C MET A 192 -9.46 16.58 -7.42
N SER A 193 -8.53 16.10 -8.24
CA SER A 193 -7.30 16.83 -8.57
C SER A 193 -7.60 18.19 -9.20
N GLU A 194 -8.61 18.26 -10.08
CA GLU A 194 -9.09 19.52 -10.66
C GLU A 194 -9.82 20.39 -9.61
N GLU A 195 -10.69 19.80 -8.78
CA GLU A 195 -11.44 20.50 -7.73
C GLU A 195 -10.51 21.14 -6.68
N PHE A 196 -9.45 20.44 -6.27
CA PHE A 196 -8.48 20.92 -5.30
C PHE A 196 -7.34 21.73 -5.92
N GLY A 197 -7.16 21.68 -7.24
CA GLY A 197 -6.09 22.39 -7.95
C GLY A 197 -4.68 21.85 -7.68
N LEU A 198 -4.56 20.61 -7.19
CA LEU A 198 -3.29 19.93 -6.93
C LEU A 198 -3.14 18.73 -7.85
N LYS A 199 -1.97 18.57 -8.46
CA LYS A 199 -1.67 17.42 -9.32
C LYS A 199 -1.49 16.16 -8.48
N VAL A 200 -1.86 15.02 -9.05
CA VAL A 200 -1.67 13.71 -8.44
C VAL A 200 -1.14 12.72 -9.49
N ALA A 201 -0.19 11.89 -9.10
CA ALA A 201 0.22 10.72 -9.85
C ALA A 201 -0.14 9.46 -9.07
N ASN A 202 -0.48 8.39 -9.75
CA ASN A 202 -0.87 7.14 -9.10
C ASN A 202 0.13 6.04 -9.45
N VAL A 203 0.65 5.41 -8.41
CA VAL A 203 1.49 4.21 -8.51
C VAL A 203 1.00 3.20 -7.50
N PHE A 204 0.80 1.95 -7.86
CA PHE A 204 0.18 1.02 -6.92
C PHE A 204 0.31 -0.46 -7.23
N HIS A 205 0.04 -1.27 -6.21
CA HIS A 205 -0.05 -2.71 -6.29
C HIS A 205 -1.44 -3.09 -6.81
N ALA A 206 -1.57 -3.22 -8.12
CA ALA A 206 -2.85 -3.52 -8.76
C ALA A 206 -3.35 -4.96 -8.48
N GLY A 207 -2.47 -5.84 -7.99
CA GLY A 207 -2.82 -7.23 -7.65
C GLY A 207 -3.80 -7.35 -6.48
N ASP A 208 -3.59 -6.54 -5.44
CA ASP A 208 -4.40 -6.49 -4.22
C ASP A 208 -5.21 -5.19 -4.08
N GLY A 209 -4.99 -4.22 -4.97
CA GLY A 209 -5.73 -2.96 -4.98
C GLY A 209 -5.20 -1.94 -3.97
N ASN A 210 -3.93 -2.07 -3.54
CA ASN A 210 -3.29 -1.12 -2.65
C ASN A 210 -2.74 0.10 -3.40
N MET A 211 -3.46 1.22 -3.34
CA MET A 211 -3.23 2.47 -4.06
C MET A 211 -2.19 3.37 -3.38
N HIS A 212 -1.22 3.93 -4.14
CA HIS A 212 -0.37 5.05 -3.68
C HIS A 212 -0.54 6.31 -4.53
N PRO A 213 -1.56 7.15 -4.24
CA PRO A 213 -1.65 8.50 -4.77
C PRO A 213 -0.53 9.38 -4.24
N LEU A 214 0.17 10.06 -5.14
CA LEU A 214 1.27 10.97 -4.87
C LEU A 214 0.81 12.39 -5.21
N ILE A 215 0.26 13.09 -4.22
CA ILE A 215 -0.26 14.45 -4.39
C ILE A 215 0.89 15.43 -4.33
N LEU A 216 1.12 16.18 -5.41
CA LEU A 216 2.14 17.20 -5.50
C LEU A 216 1.64 18.52 -4.91
N PHE A 217 2.44 19.13 -4.05
CA PHE A 217 2.17 20.44 -3.44
C PHE A 217 3.48 21.21 -3.24
N ASN A 218 3.41 22.50 -2.92
CA ASN A 218 4.58 23.32 -2.58
C ASN A 218 4.59 23.59 -1.07
N ALA A 219 5.53 22.99 -0.33
CA ALA A 219 5.58 23.16 1.13
C ALA A 219 5.95 24.58 1.59
N ASN A 220 6.45 25.42 0.69
CA ASN A 220 6.81 26.81 0.97
C ASN A 220 5.66 27.80 0.76
N GLU A 221 4.54 27.34 0.20
CA GLU A 221 3.36 28.17 -0.04
C GLU A 221 2.32 27.94 1.07
N GLU A 222 1.92 29.03 1.72
CA GLU A 222 1.01 28.99 2.87
C GLU A 222 -0.33 28.34 2.49
N GLY A 223 -0.78 27.37 3.28
CA GLY A 223 -2.05 26.66 3.05
C GLY A 223 -1.98 25.47 2.09
N GLN A 224 -0.87 25.27 1.35
CA GLN A 224 -0.75 24.16 0.39
C GLN A 224 -0.65 22.80 1.06
N LEU A 225 0.03 22.71 2.20
CA LEU A 225 0.10 21.46 2.96
C LEU A 225 -1.30 21.07 3.46
N GLU A 226 -2.04 22.01 4.06
CA GLU A 226 -3.39 21.77 4.56
C GLU A 226 -4.38 21.46 3.43
N LEU A 227 -4.17 22.06 2.25
CA LEU A 227 -4.92 21.72 1.04
C LEU A 227 -4.63 20.29 0.56
N CYS A 228 -3.35 19.90 0.57
CA CYS A 228 -2.89 18.57 0.22
C CYS A 228 -3.44 17.51 1.19
N GLU A 229 -3.37 17.76 2.50
CA GLU A 229 -3.93 16.89 3.55
C GLU A 229 -5.44 16.70 3.37
N ARG A 230 -6.19 17.77 3.08
CA ARG A 230 -7.63 17.66 2.81
C ARG A 230 -7.92 16.86 1.55
N PHE A 231 -7.17 17.08 0.47
CA PHE A 231 -7.31 16.29 -0.75
C PHE A 231 -7.05 14.81 -0.45
N GLY A 232 -5.96 14.51 0.25
CA GLY A 232 -5.62 13.14 0.60
C GLY A 232 -6.65 12.46 1.51
N ALA A 233 -7.22 13.20 2.46
CA ALA A 233 -8.32 12.71 3.28
C ALA A 233 -9.54 12.32 2.44
N GLU A 234 -9.92 13.10 1.43
CA GLU A 234 -11.04 12.75 0.54
C GLU A 234 -10.75 11.51 -0.32
N ILE A 235 -9.51 11.32 -0.78
CA ILE A 235 -9.11 10.09 -1.48
C ILE A 235 -9.24 8.87 -0.54
N LEU A 236 -8.72 8.97 0.68
CA LEU A 236 -8.78 7.86 1.65
C LEU A 236 -10.23 7.54 2.07
N LYS A 237 -11.09 8.55 2.22
CA LYS A 237 -12.53 8.34 2.46
C LYS A 237 -13.18 7.63 1.28
N LEU A 238 -12.88 8.04 0.05
CA LEU A 238 -13.36 7.35 -1.15
C LEU A 238 -12.94 5.88 -1.16
N CYS A 239 -11.70 5.54 -0.74
CA CYS A 239 -11.27 4.15 -0.62
C CYS A 239 -12.20 3.34 0.29
N VAL A 240 -12.58 3.89 1.46
CA VAL A 240 -13.52 3.25 2.39
C VAL A 240 -14.92 3.16 1.79
N GLU A 241 -15.41 4.22 1.15
CA GLU A 241 -16.75 4.28 0.54
C GLU A 241 -16.96 3.19 -0.53
N VAL A 242 -15.92 2.87 -1.30
CA VAL A 242 -15.98 1.81 -2.31
C VAL A 242 -15.74 0.40 -1.75
N GLY A 243 -15.69 0.25 -0.42
CA GLY A 243 -15.53 -1.02 0.29
C GLY A 243 -14.08 -1.42 0.54
N GLY A 244 -13.15 -0.46 0.51
CA GLY A 244 -11.73 -0.64 0.82
C GLY A 244 -11.35 -0.20 2.25
N CYS A 245 -10.06 0.10 2.46
CA CYS A 245 -9.52 0.50 3.75
C CYS A 245 -8.72 1.83 3.66
N LEU A 246 -8.65 2.56 4.77
CA LEU A 246 -7.85 3.79 4.89
C LEU A 246 -6.34 3.55 4.73
N THR A 247 -5.88 2.32 4.96
CA THR A 247 -4.47 1.96 4.91
C THR A 247 -4.33 0.55 4.36
N GLY A 248 -3.36 0.38 3.46
CA GLY A 248 -2.98 -0.91 2.89
C GLY A 248 -1.78 -1.49 3.59
N GLU A 249 -0.68 -0.73 3.63
CA GLU A 249 0.59 -1.19 4.19
C GLU A 249 1.31 -0.18 5.11
N HIS A 250 1.00 1.12 5.02
CA HIS A 250 1.73 2.16 5.78
C HIS A 250 1.29 2.29 7.24
N GLY A 251 0.15 1.68 7.61
CA GLY A 251 -0.48 1.86 8.92
C GLY A 251 -1.29 3.16 9.02
N VAL A 252 -1.76 3.48 10.22
CA VAL A 252 -2.60 4.64 10.51
C VAL A 252 -1.77 5.81 11.04
N GLY A 253 -0.89 5.55 12.01
CA GLY A 253 0.02 6.54 12.58
C GLY A 253 -0.70 7.79 13.09
N ILE A 254 -0.15 8.97 12.77
CA ILE A 254 -0.79 10.26 13.05
C ILE A 254 -1.65 10.69 11.85
N GLU A 255 -1.13 10.49 10.64
CA GLU A 255 -1.70 10.99 9.38
C GLU A 255 -3.17 10.58 9.20
N LYS A 256 -3.50 9.31 9.45
CA LYS A 256 -4.83 8.76 9.15
C LYS A 256 -5.70 8.58 10.40
N ARG A 257 -5.15 8.89 11.57
CA ARG A 257 -5.77 8.70 12.89
C ARG A 257 -7.17 9.28 12.95
N ASP A 258 -7.31 10.53 12.51
CA ASP A 258 -8.57 11.27 12.63
C ASP A 258 -9.59 10.84 11.56
N LEU A 259 -9.16 10.09 10.54
CA LEU A 259 -10.03 9.50 9.52
C LEU A 259 -10.61 8.15 9.95
N MET A 260 -10.14 7.55 11.05
CA MET A 260 -10.59 6.22 11.50
C MET A 260 -12.10 6.14 11.75
N HIS A 261 -12.75 7.25 12.09
CA HIS A 261 -14.22 7.36 12.19
C HIS A 261 -14.95 7.08 10.87
N THR A 262 -14.27 7.23 9.73
CA THR A 262 -14.79 6.90 8.41
C THR A 262 -14.92 5.39 8.24
N GLN A 263 -13.95 4.62 8.76
CA GLN A 263 -13.87 3.18 8.56
C GLN A 263 -14.53 2.38 9.69
N TYR A 264 -14.48 2.89 10.91
CA TYR A 264 -14.92 2.17 12.11
C TYR A 264 -16.03 2.92 12.84
N ARG A 265 -17.02 2.18 13.31
CA ARG A 265 -18.05 2.74 14.19
C ARG A 265 -17.46 2.94 15.59
N PRO A 266 -18.08 3.77 16.44
CA PRO A 266 -17.61 3.98 17.81
C PRO A 266 -17.42 2.68 18.61
N ALA A 267 -18.33 1.71 18.46
CA ALA A 267 -18.20 0.40 19.14
C ALA A 267 -17.00 -0.43 18.63
N ASP A 268 -16.66 -0.31 17.35
CA ASP A 268 -15.52 -1.02 16.77
C ASP A 268 -14.20 -0.40 17.26
N LEU A 269 -14.13 0.95 17.34
CA LEU A 269 -12.98 1.67 17.92
C LEU A 269 -12.81 1.37 19.41
N GLU A 270 -13.89 1.34 20.19
CA GLU A 270 -13.83 1.01 21.61
C GLU A 270 -13.33 -0.42 21.85
N ALA A 271 -13.74 -1.38 21.03
CA ALA A 271 -13.23 -2.75 21.13
C ALA A 271 -11.71 -2.81 20.89
N GLN A 272 -11.19 -2.04 19.91
CA GLN A 272 -9.75 -1.96 19.65
C GLN A 272 -9.00 -1.26 20.80
N MET A 273 -9.54 -0.15 21.32
CA MET A 273 -8.94 0.56 22.46
C MET A 273 -8.94 -0.28 23.75
N ALA A 274 -9.96 -1.12 23.96
CA ALA A 274 -10.00 -2.06 25.08
C ALA A 274 -8.88 -3.11 25.02
N VAL A 275 -8.39 -3.47 23.83
CA VAL A 275 -7.18 -4.30 23.69
C VAL A 275 -5.97 -3.53 24.19
N LYS A 276 -5.81 -2.27 23.77
CA LYS A 276 -4.71 -1.41 24.26
C LYS A 276 -4.75 -1.25 25.79
N ASP A 277 -5.93 -1.09 26.38
CA ASP A 277 -6.10 -0.98 27.84
C ASP A 277 -5.48 -2.15 28.62
N VAL A 278 -5.41 -3.35 28.03
CA VAL A 278 -4.81 -4.54 28.66
C VAL A 278 -3.28 -4.48 28.68
N PHE A 279 -2.66 -3.99 27.59
CA PHE A 279 -1.20 -3.96 27.45
C PHE A 279 -0.58 -2.66 27.98
N ASP A 280 -1.34 -1.57 27.98
CA ASP A 280 -0.90 -0.23 28.35
C ASP A 280 -2.01 0.52 29.11
N PRO A 281 -2.31 0.14 30.37
CA PRO A 281 -3.41 0.73 31.14
C PRO A 281 -3.27 2.24 31.38
N GLN A 282 -2.05 2.75 31.35
CA GLN A 282 -1.73 4.18 31.51
C GLN A 282 -1.61 4.92 30.17
N TRP A 283 -1.80 4.24 29.04
CA TRP A 283 -1.78 4.86 27.71
C TRP A 283 -0.49 5.63 27.39
N LEU A 284 0.66 5.11 27.82
CA LEU A 284 1.97 5.75 27.66
C LEU A 284 2.69 5.32 26.37
N LEU A 285 2.33 4.16 25.80
CA LEU A 285 2.94 3.64 24.60
C LEU A 285 2.37 4.33 23.35
N ASN A 286 3.22 5.09 22.70
CA ASN A 286 2.95 5.76 21.43
C ASN A 286 1.62 6.54 21.41
N PRO A 287 1.36 7.40 22.42
CA PRO A 287 0.06 8.05 22.60
C PRO A 287 -0.26 8.97 21.43
N ALA A 288 -1.56 9.21 21.23
CA ALA A 288 -2.08 10.06 20.17
C ALA A 288 -1.75 9.58 18.74
N LYS A 289 -1.48 8.29 18.55
CA LYS A 289 -1.41 7.66 17.22
C LYS A 289 -2.47 6.57 17.11
N VAL A 290 -2.79 6.16 15.88
CA VAL A 290 -3.77 5.13 15.51
C VAL A 290 -5.22 5.49 15.83
N PHE A 291 -5.55 5.85 17.08
CA PHE A 291 -6.92 6.13 17.50
C PHE A 291 -7.26 7.62 17.47
N PRO A 292 -8.44 8.03 16.97
CA PRO A 292 -8.89 9.42 16.98
C PRO A 292 -8.68 10.11 18.34
N LEU A 293 -8.28 11.38 18.32
CA LEU A 293 -7.95 12.11 19.55
C LEU A 293 -9.15 12.25 20.50
N ASP A 294 -10.34 12.45 19.93
CA ASP A 294 -11.61 12.55 20.65
C ASP A 294 -12.02 11.22 21.29
N SER A 295 -11.84 10.11 20.56
CA SER A 295 -12.18 8.77 21.04
C SER A 295 -11.25 8.29 22.15
N SER A 296 -9.97 8.66 22.08
CA SER A 296 -8.95 8.27 23.05
C SER A 296 -8.76 9.25 24.21
N GLU A 297 -9.45 10.40 24.21
CA GLU A 297 -9.20 11.50 25.16
C GLU A 297 -9.31 11.08 26.62
N SER A 298 -10.36 10.32 26.95
CA SER A 298 -10.63 9.88 28.33
C SER A 298 -9.49 9.02 28.90
N ARG A 299 -8.89 8.16 28.06
CA ARG A 299 -7.79 7.26 28.44
C ARG A 299 -6.45 8.01 28.55
N ARG A 300 -6.19 8.95 27.64
CA ARG A 300 -4.96 9.75 27.64
C ARG A 300 -4.92 10.77 28.78
N THR A 301 -6.05 11.38 29.14
CA THR A 301 -6.10 12.43 30.17
C THR A 301 -6.01 11.87 31.60
N LEU A 302 -6.52 10.65 31.84
CA LEU A 302 -6.39 9.98 33.13
C LEU A 302 -4.94 9.75 33.55
N ALA A 303 -4.04 9.53 32.58
CA ALA A 303 -2.61 9.37 32.83
C ALA A 303 -1.96 10.67 33.33
N ILE A 304 -2.31 11.81 32.71
CA ILE A 304 -1.75 13.13 33.04
C ILE A 304 -2.19 13.59 34.44
N ALA A 305 -3.39 13.22 34.87
CA ALA A 305 -3.90 13.61 36.19
C ALA A 305 -3.36 12.77 37.35
N ALA A 306 -2.64 11.67 37.07
CA ALA A 306 -2.06 10.77 38.06
C ALA A 306 -0.57 11.06 38.38
N GLU A 307 0.05 12.00 37.65
CA GLU A 307 1.38 12.57 37.94
C GLU A 307 1.29 13.85 38.79
#